data_AF-A0A932MA45-F1
#
_entry.id   AF-A0A932MA45-F1
#
_cell.length_a   1.000
_cell.length_b   1.000
_cell.length_c   1.000
_cell.angle_alpha   90.00
_cell.angle_beta   90.00
_cell.angle_gamma   90.00
#
_symmetry.space_group_name_H-M   'P 1'
#
loop_
_entity.id
_entity.type
_entity.pdbx_description
1 polymer ?
#
loop_
_entity_poly.entity_id
_entity_poly.type
_entity_poly.pdbx_seq_one_letter_code
_entity_poly.pdbx_strand_id
1 'polypeptide(L)'
;MRAVARFKQDKAYALAIFNKYTRNTDHELAEHTYRRQVDLVPRKPYVEDEGLQPLIDSLVDARPQLKGRRPSEFYDNRIIKRLDDSGYIDGLYK
;
A
#
# COMPACT_ATOMS: atom_id res chain seq x y z
N MET A 1 -8.03 4.52 -4.86
CA MET A 1 -7.66 3.55 -5.91
C MET A 1 -7.09 4.21 -7.17
N ARG A 2 -7.63 5.33 -7.68
CA ARG A 2 -7.04 6.06 -8.82
C ARG A 2 -5.54 6.35 -8.70
N ALA A 3 -5.07 6.75 -7.51
CA ALA A 3 -3.65 7.01 -7.28
C ALA A 3 -2.78 5.73 -7.43
N VAL A 4 -3.26 4.57 -6.98
CA VAL A 4 -2.56 3.28 -7.12
C VAL A 4 -2.52 2.84 -8.59
N ALA A 5 -3.63 3.03 -9.32
CA ALA A 5 -3.66 2.75 -10.76
C ALA A 5 -2.65 3.63 -11.51
N ARG A 6 -2.68 4.94 -11.28
CA ARG A 6 -1.75 5.88 -11.90
C ARG A 6 -0.29 5.61 -11.52
N PHE A 7 -0.01 5.28 -10.25
CA PHE A 7 1.32 4.87 -9.81
C PHE A 7 1.85 3.68 -10.61
N LYS A 8 0.99 2.70 -10.94
CA LYS A 8 1.37 1.51 -11.72
C LYS A 8 1.46 1.76 -13.23
N GLN A 9 0.66 2.67 -13.77
CA GLN A 9 0.52 2.89 -15.22
C GLN A 9 1.39 4.05 -15.74
N ASP A 10 1.84 4.96 -14.88
CA ASP A 10 2.55 6.19 -15.25
C ASP A 10 3.82 6.35 -14.39
N LYS A 11 4.91 5.70 -14.84
CA LYS A 11 6.23 5.76 -14.18
C LYS A 11 6.71 7.19 -14.02
N ALA A 12 6.57 8.02 -15.06
CA ALA A 12 7.05 9.40 -15.04
C ALA A 12 6.35 10.22 -13.96
N TYR A 13 5.03 10.08 -13.84
CA TYR A 13 4.28 10.69 -12.74
C TYR A 13 4.72 10.17 -11.37
N ALA A 14 4.91 8.85 -11.21
CA ALA A 14 5.38 8.28 -9.97
C ALA A 14 6.75 8.83 -9.54
N LEU A 15 7.71 8.92 -10.47
CA LEU A 15 9.03 9.49 -10.22
C LEU A 15 8.96 10.98 -9.85
N ALA A 16 8.13 11.77 -10.54
CA ALA A 16 7.93 13.17 -10.22
C ALA A 16 7.38 13.36 -8.79
N ILE A 17 6.45 12.51 -8.37
CA ILE A 17 5.91 12.50 -7.00
C ILE A 17 6.99 12.11 -6.00
N PHE A 18 7.80 11.08 -6.27
CA PHE A 18 8.90 10.72 -5.38
C PHE A 18 9.87 11.88 -5.19
N ASN A 19 10.36 12.49 -6.26
CA ASN A 19 11.29 13.63 -6.18
C ASN A 19 10.69 14.80 -5.40
N LYS A 20 9.40 15.09 -5.61
CA LYS A 20 8.70 16.18 -4.92
C LYS A 20 8.61 15.97 -3.41
N TYR A 21 8.26 14.76 -2.95
CA TYR A 21 7.95 14.51 -1.54
C TYR A 21 9.12 13.95 -0.73
N THR A 22 10.12 13.33 -1.35
CA THR A 22 11.34 12.90 -0.65
C THR A 22 12.38 14.02 -0.54
N ARG A 23 12.15 15.17 -1.21
CA ARG A 23 13.11 16.28 -1.35
C ARG A 23 14.47 15.83 -1.91
N ASN A 24 14.49 14.68 -2.60
CA ASN A 24 15.68 14.12 -3.21
C ASN A 24 15.58 14.27 -4.72
N THR A 25 16.61 14.86 -5.34
CA THR A 25 16.71 15.03 -6.79
C THR A 25 17.50 13.91 -7.47
N ASP A 26 17.97 12.92 -6.70
CA ASP A 26 18.64 11.74 -7.22
C ASP A 26 17.65 10.86 -7.99
N HIS A 27 17.76 10.97 -9.31
CA HIS A 27 16.91 10.24 -10.24
C HIS A 27 17.11 8.72 -10.14
N GLU A 28 18.33 8.26 -9.87
CA GLU A 28 18.62 6.83 -9.75
C GLU A 28 17.98 6.24 -8.50
N LEU A 29 17.96 6.99 -7.40
CA LEU A 29 17.28 6.55 -6.19
C LEU A 29 15.75 6.49 -6.38
N ALA A 30 15.17 7.45 -7.10
CA ALA A 30 13.73 7.45 -7.40
C ALA A 30 13.35 6.27 -8.32
N GLU A 31 14.16 6.02 -9.35
CA GLU A 31 14.07 4.87 -10.25
C GLU A 31 14.10 3.54 -9.48
N HIS A 32 15.09 3.39 -8.61
CA HIS A 32 15.25 2.20 -7.79
C HIS A 32 14.07 1.98 -6.85
N THR A 33 13.61 3.06 -6.21
CA THR A 33 12.44 3.03 -5.32
C THR A 33 11.19 2.63 -6.07
N TYR A 34 10.95 3.22 -7.24
CA TYR A 34 9.82 2.88 -8.11
C TYR A 34 9.83 1.39 -8.47
N ARG A 35 10.96 0.89 -8.98
CA ARG A 35 11.11 -0.52 -9.36
C ARG A 35 10.87 -1.48 -8.20
N ARG A 36 11.29 -1.11 -6.98
CA ARG A 36 11.03 -1.92 -5.79
C ARG A 36 9.56 -1.91 -5.38
N GLN A 37 8.86 -0.79 -5.52
CA GLN A 37 7.52 -0.62 -4.97
C GLN A 37 6.38 -0.92 -5.93
N VAL A 38 6.59 -0.74 -7.24
CA VAL A 38 5.51 -0.83 -8.24
C VAL A 38 4.79 -2.18 -8.19
N ASP A 39 5.50 -3.27 -7.93
CA ASP A 39 4.92 -4.61 -7.85
C ASP A 39 4.42 -4.97 -6.45
N LEU A 40 4.98 -4.37 -5.40
CA LEU A 40 4.60 -4.63 -4.00
C LEU A 40 3.24 -4.07 -3.64
N VAL A 41 2.81 -2.97 -4.26
CA VAL A 41 1.48 -2.41 -4.02
C VAL A 41 0.46 -3.21 -4.84
N PRO A 42 -0.46 -3.99 -4.26
CA PRO A 42 -1.47 -4.72 -5.03
C PRO A 42 -2.48 -3.75 -5.67
N ARG A 43 -3.10 -4.16 -6.78
CA ARG A 43 -4.19 -3.38 -7.43
C ARG A 43 -5.42 -3.26 -6.52
N LYS A 44 -5.72 -4.33 -5.79
CA LYS A 44 -6.78 -4.43 -4.77
C LYS A 44 -6.08 -4.56 -3.40
N PRO A 45 -5.87 -3.46 -2.67
CA PRO A 45 -5.11 -3.48 -1.43
C PRO A 45 -5.97 -3.96 -0.25
N TYR A 46 -6.32 -5.24 -0.28
CA TYR A 46 -6.88 -5.94 0.86
C TYR A 46 -5.80 -6.21 1.90
N VAL A 47 -6.17 -6.09 3.17
CA VAL A 47 -5.35 -6.50 4.31
C VAL A 47 -5.85 -7.86 4.78
N GLU A 48 -4.93 -8.78 4.99
CA GLU A 48 -5.19 -10.12 5.53
C GLU A 48 -4.63 -10.22 6.95
N ASP A 49 -5.34 -10.95 7.82
CA ASP A 49 -4.95 -11.13 9.22
C ASP A 49 -3.55 -11.78 9.33
N GLU A 50 -3.26 -12.77 8.48
CA GLU A 50 -2.00 -13.51 8.45
C GLU A 50 -0.79 -12.62 8.11
N GLY A 51 -1.00 -11.58 7.31
CA GLY A 51 0.05 -10.62 6.98
C GLY A 51 0.32 -9.61 8.09
N LEU A 52 -0.68 -9.33 8.93
CA LEU A 52 -0.61 -8.30 9.97
C LEU A 52 -0.24 -8.86 11.35
N GLN A 53 -0.58 -10.11 11.65
CA GLN A 53 -0.27 -10.75 12.94
C GLN A 53 1.23 -10.70 13.31
N PRO A 54 2.18 -11.02 12.41
CA PRO A 54 3.60 -10.96 12.76
C PRO A 54 4.08 -9.55 13.14
N LEU A 55 3.47 -8.51 12.55
CA LEU A 55 3.77 -7.13 12.89
C LEU A 55 3.25 -6.78 14.28
N ILE A 56 2.04 -7.23 14.62
CA ILE A 56 1.46 -7.06 15.97
C ILE A 56 2.37 -7.76 16.99
N ASP A 57 2.74 -9.01 16.74
CA ASP A 57 3.58 -9.82 17.64
C ASP A 57 4.95 -9.17 17.87
N SER A 58 5.58 -8.66 16.81
CA SER A 58 6.88 -7.96 16.89
C SER A 58 6.85 -6.69 17.75
N LEU A 59 5.66 -6.11 17.95
CA LEU A 59 5.48 -4.87 18.70
C LEU A 59 5.06 -5.13 20.15
N VAL A 60 4.68 -6.36 20.53
CA VAL A 60 4.17 -6.66 21.87
C VAL A 60 5.18 -6.32 22.97
N ASP A 61 6.47 -6.59 22.74
CA ASP A 61 7.51 -6.32 23.73
C ASP A 61 7.64 -4.82 24.03
N ALA A 62 7.53 -3.99 23.00
CA ALA A 62 7.57 -2.53 23.13
C ALA A 62 6.20 -1.93 23.52
N ARG A 63 5.11 -2.65 23.25
CA ARG A 63 3.72 -2.21 23.42
C ARG A 63 2.87 -3.35 23.98
N PRO A 64 2.95 -3.63 25.30
CA PRO A 64 2.25 -4.76 25.91
C PRO A 64 0.73 -4.73 25.73
N GLN A 65 0.13 -3.56 25.50
CA GLN A 65 -1.30 -3.40 25.20
C GLN A 65 -1.74 -4.08 23.89
N LEU A 66 -0.80 -4.45 23.03
CA LEU A 66 -1.09 -5.19 21.80
C LEU A 66 -1.27 -6.69 22.04
N LYS A 67 -0.89 -7.21 23.21
CA LYS A 67 -0.99 -8.63 23.54
C LYS A 67 -2.45 -9.09 23.46
N GLY A 68 -2.70 -10.10 22.63
CA GLY A 68 -4.04 -10.70 22.44
C GLY A 68 -5.01 -9.85 21.61
N ARG A 69 -4.57 -8.73 21.02
CA ARG A 69 -5.37 -7.97 20.05
C ARG A 69 -5.42 -8.71 18.72
N ARG A 70 -6.58 -8.72 18.06
CA ARG A 70 -6.75 -9.38 16.75
C ARG A 70 -6.35 -8.41 15.62
N PRO A 71 -5.77 -8.88 14.51
CA PRO A 71 -5.35 -7.98 13.44
C PRO A 71 -6.52 -7.24 12.79
N SER A 72 -7.68 -7.89 12.64
CA SER A 72 -8.95 -7.28 12.21
C SER A 72 -9.43 -6.06 13.03
N GLU A 73 -8.84 -5.77 14.19
CA GLU A 73 -9.11 -4.54 14.94
C GLU A 73 -8.35 -3.32 14.40
N PHE A 74 -7.40 -3.52 13.48
CA PHE A 74 -6.49 -2.49 12.97
C PHE A 74 -6.67 -2.16 11.49
N TYR A 75 -7.60 -2.82 10.80
CA TYR A 75 -7.94 -2.52 9.40
C TYR A 75 -9.44 -2.63 9.14
N ASP A 76 -9.88 -2.00 8.04
CA ASP A 76 -11.26 -2.08 7.57
C ASP A 76 -11.29 -2.24 6.05
N ASN A 77 -11.58 -3.46 5.60
CA ASN A 77 -11.66 -3.79 4.19
C ASN A 77 -12.98 -3.36 3.54
N ARG A 78 -13.98 -2.84 4.27
CA ARG A 78 -15.32 -2.52 3.72
C ARG A 78 -15.26 -1.48 2.60
N ILE A 79 -14.35 -0.49 2.72
CA ILE A 79 -14.17 0.54 1.69
C ILE A 79 -13.62 -0.07 0.40
N ILE A 80 -12.60 -0.93 0.52
CA ILE A 80 -11.98 -1.63 -0.61
C ILE A 80 -13.01 -2.52 -1.28
N LYS A 81 -13.70 -3.34 -0.47
CA LYS A 81 -14.73 -4.27 -0.91
C LYS A 81 -15.83 -3.58 -1.71
N ARG A 82 -16.37 -2.46 -1.23
CA ARG A 82 -17.41 -1.72 -1.96
C ARG A 82 -16.92 -1.18 -3.32
N LEU A 83 -15.66 -0.75 -3.40
CA LEU A 83 -15.07 -0.27 -4.66
C LEU A 83 -14.76 -1.43 -5.61
N ASP A 84 -14.39 -2.59 -5.07
CA ASP A 84 -14.14 -3.81 -5.83
C ASP A 84 -15.46 -4.37 -6.39
N ASP A 85 -16.46 -4.56 -5.53
CA ASP A 85 -17.78 -5.10 -5.88
C ASP A 85 -18.51 -4.24 -6.94
N SER A 86 -18.25 -2.92 -6.98
CA SER A 86 -18.80 -2.01 -8.00
C SER A 86 -18.06 -2.07 -9.36
N GLY A 87 -16.99 -2.87 -9.46
CA GLY A 87 -16.13 -2.93 -10.65
C GLY A 87 -15.26 -1.69 -10.85
N TYR A 88 -15.28 -0.74 -9.91
CA TYR A 88 -14.54 0.52 -10.03
C TYR A 88 -13.02 0.28 -10.09
N ILE A 89 -12.48 -0.64 -9.29
CA ILE A 89 -11.03 -0.91 -9.27
C ILE A 89 -10.59 -1.50 -10.61
N ASP A 90 -11.28 -2.52 -11.11
CA ASP A 90 -10.94 -3.18 -12.37
C ASP A 90 -11.10 -2.23 -13.57
N GLY A 91 -12.07 -1.30 -13.52
CA GLY A 91 -12.24 -0.25 -14.51
C GLY A 91 -11.08 0.74 -14.63
N LEU A 92 -10.20 0.84 -13.63
CA LEU A 92 -9.01 1.71 -13.69
C LEU A 92 -7.85 1.10 -14.50
N TYR A 93 -7.92 -0.19 -14.84
CA TYR A 93 -6.85 -0.93 -15.50
C TYR A 93 -7.20 -1.38 -16.93
N LYS A 94 -8.29 -0.85 -17.48
CA LYS A 94 -8.70 -1.05 -18.88
C LYS A 94 -8.12 0.01 -19.79
#